data_AF-A0A7Y8I0B2-F1
#
_entry.id   AF-A0A7Y8I0B2-F1
#
_cell.length_a   1.000
_cell.length_b   1.000
_cell.length_c   1.000
_cell.angle_alpha   90.00
_cell.angle_beta   90.00
_cell.angle_gamma   90.00
#
_symmetry.space_group_name_H-M   'P 1'
#
loop_
_entity.id
_entity.type
_entity.pdbx_description
1 polymer ?
#
loop_
_entity_poly.entity_id
_entity_poly.type
_entity_poly.pdbx_seq_one_letter_code
_entity_poly.pdbx_strand_id
1 'polypeptide(L)'
;MHVWLAGLFAYGLARRMGLGRAAALFAGLCFELSGYFVSQAQHLGAVCGAAWIPLAWHGAIELNRRPDARRTALLAAGLAMSFPAGFTAITILAFASTALLALLLWMRRPSHFRPPLFIASAAALAVALCAVQLLPTLELSALSTAYKRGTFSEEGGGIPWQGLVSMLLPGRYGVLDSIEPKFGVNPSFLYLYAGLATLVLALAGIVWSAGWRWVLAVMTGFHLLWMMGATRLPG
;
A
#
# COMPACT_ATOMS: atom_id res chain seq x y z
N MET A 1 12.27 -1.88 -13.13
CA MET A 1 11.28 -0.96 -13.73
C MET A 1 10.19 -0.55 -12.74
N HIS A 2 9.43 -1.48 -12.14
CA HIS A 2 8.32 -1.14 -11.23
C HIS A 2 8.74 -0.35 -9.99
N VAL A 3 9.91 -0.66 -9.43
CA VAL A 3 10.52 0.07 -8.30
C VAL A 3 10.71 1.55 -8.65
N TRP A 4 11.32 1.84 -9.81
CA TRP A 4 11.45 3.21 -10.33
C TRP A 4 10.12 3.92 -10.59
N LEU A 5 9.10 3.21 -11.10
CA LEU A 5 7.76 3.77 -11.27
C LEU A 5 7.11 4.11 -9.92
N ALA A 6 7.34 3.29 -8.90
CA ALA A 6 6.88 3.53 -7.53
C ALA A 6 7.40 4.89 -7.02
N GLY A 7 8.70 5.14 -7.20
CA GLY A 7 9.34 6.41 -6.84
C GLY A 7 8.79 7.58 -7.64
N LEU A 8 8.60 7.42 -8.96
CA LEU A 8 8.03 8.45 -9.84
C LEU A 8 6.59 8.83 -9.46
N PHE A 9 5.74 7.85 -9.18
CA PHE A 9 4.36 8.10 -8.76
C PHE A 9 4.29 8.71 -7.36
N ALA A 10 5.14 8.27 -6.44
CA ALA A 10 5.27 8.88 -5.11
C ALA A 10 5.76 10.34 -5.19
N TYR A 11 6.72 10.63 -6.07
CA TYR A 11 7.13 12.00 -6.39
C TYR A 11 5.93 12.84 -6.89
N GLY A 12 5.19 12.32 -7.87
CA GLY A 12 4.02 13.00 -8.43
C GLY A 12 2.94 13.28 -7.37
N LEU A 13 2.68 12.30 -6.50
CA LEU A 13 1.76 12.43 -5.37
C LEU A 13 2.21 13.51 -4.39
N ALA A 14 3.49 13.51 -4.00
CA ALA A 14 4.05 14.52 -3.09
C ALA A 14 3.97 15.93 -3.69
N ARG A 15 4.29 16.08 -4.97
CA ARG A 15 4.08 17.33 -5.73
C ARG A 15 2.63 17.78 -5.66
N ARG A 16 1.68 16.84 -5.75
CA ARG A 16 0.25 17.15 -5.72
C ARG A 16 -0.28 17.52 -4.33
N MET A 17 0.37 17.05 -3.28
CA MET A 17 0.14 17.48 -1.90
C MET A 17 0.70 18.87 -1.59
N GLY A 18 1.49 19.45 -2.49
CA GLY A 18 2.03 20.80 -2.39
C GLY A 18 3.51 20.88 -2.00
N LEU A 19 4.24 19.75 -2.00
CA LEU A 19 5.65 19.73 -1.62
C LEU A 19 6.55 20.33 -2.74
N GLY A 20 7.66 20.94 -2.33
CA GLY A 20 8.72 21.42 -3.23
C GLY A 20 9.41 20.28 -4.01
N ARG A 21 10.24 20.61 -5.01
CA ARG A 21 10.89 19.59 -5.88
C ARG A 21 11.79 18.64 -5.09
N ALA A 22 12.65 19.19 -4.23
CA ALA A 22 13.57 18.40 -3.42
C ALA A 22 12.83 17.48 -2.42
N ALA A 23 11.84 18.02 -1.70
CA ALA A 23 11.03 17.24 -0.76
C ALA A 23 10.23 16.12 -1.46
N ALA A 24 9.69 16.39 -2.66
CA ALA A 24 9.00 15.38 -3.45
C ALA A 24 9.96 14.30 -3.98
N LEU A 25 11.17 14.68 -4.38
CA LEU A 25 12.19 13.73 -4.82
C LEU A 25 12.59 12.80 -3.68
N PHE A 26 12.83 13.39 -2.50
CA PHE A 26 13.11 12.63 -1.28
C PHE A 26 11.97 11.67 -0.93
N ALA A 27 10.70 12.12 -0.99
CA ALA A 27 9.54 11.26 -0.76
C ALA A 27 9.47 10.08 -1.76
N GLY A 28 9.79 10.33 -3.03
CA GLY A 28 9.88 9.29 -4.06
C GLY A 28 10.94 8.25 -3.73
N LEU A 29 12.16 8.70 -3.40
CA LEU A 29 13.26 7.83 -3.00
C LEU A 29 12.93 7.01 -1.75
N CYS A 30 12.34 7.63 -0.74
CA CYS A 30 11.93 6.95 0.49
C CYS A 30 10.88 5.86 0.24
N PHE A 31 9.97 6.06 -0.72
CA PHE A 31 8.97 5.05 -1.06
C PHE A 31 9.60 3.89 -1.84
N GLU A 32 10.34 4.20 -2.89
CA GLU A 32 11.01 3.24 -3.77
C GLU A 32 12.03 2.37 -3.03
N LEU A 33 12.81 2.98 -2.12
CA LEU A 33 13.88 2.34 -1.35
C LEU A 33 13.43 1.90 0.05
N SER A 34 12.12 1.84 0.30
CA SER A 34 11.59 1.42 1.60
C SER A 34 11.89 -0.06 1.89
N GLY A 35 11.95 -0.41 3.17
CA GLY A 35 12.16 -1.80 3.62
C GLY A 35 11.17 -2.80 3.02
N TYR A 36 9.95 -2.36 2.67
CA TYR A 36 8.99 -3.19 1.95
C TYR A 36 9.51 -3.62 0.57
N PHE A 37 9.95 -2.68 -0.29
CA PHE A 37 10.46 -3.01 -1.63
C PHE A 37 11.76 -3.82 -1.56
N VAL A 38 12.59 -3.58 -0.56
CA VAL A 38 13.81 -4.35 -0.32
C VAL A 38 13.49 -5.77 0.13
N SER A 39 12.61 -5.94 1.13
CA SER A 39 12.27 -7.26 1.70
C SER A 39 11.42 -8.12 0.78
N GLN A 40 10.58 -7.49 -0.04
CA GLN A 40 9.67 -8.17 -0.98
C GLN A 40 10.28 -8.32 -2.38
N ALA A 41 11.56 -8.03 -2.58
CA ALA A 41 12.24 -8.18 -3.87
C ALA A 41 12.11 -9.61 -4.46
N GLN A 42 12.01 -10.62 -3.59
CA GLN A 42 11.75 -12.02 -3.96
C GLN A 42 10.29 -12.30 -4.37
N HIS A 43 9.35 -11.45 -3.96
CA HIS A 43 7.93 -11.54 -4.27
C HIS A 43 7.57 -10.49 -5.33
N LEU A 44 7.89 -10.79 -6.60
CA LEU A 44 7.72 -9.84 -7.71
C LEU A 44 6.30 -9.27 -7.79
N GLY A 45 5.27 -10.07 -7.53
CA GLY A 45 3.87 -9.61 -7.50
C GLY A 45 3.60 -8.56 -6.41
N ALA A 46 4.21 -8.70 -5.24
CA ALA A 46 4.06 -7.75 -4.15
C ALA A 46 4.71 -6.39 -4.49
N VAL A 47 5.88 -6.41 -5.13
CA VAL A 47 6.60 -5.22 -5.62
C VAL A 47 5.85 -4.55 -6.77
N CYS A 48 5.45 -5.31 -7.78
CA CYS A 48 4.76 -4.79 -8.96
C CYS A 48 3.42 -4.16 -8.58
N GLY A 49 2.62 -4.79 -7.71
CA GLY A 49 1.33 -4.26 -7.28
C GLY A 49 1.46 -2.99 -6.44
N ALA A 50 2.42 -2.97 -5.50
CA ALA A 50 2.58 -1.84 -4.58
C ALA A 50 3.05 -0.56 -5.29
N ALA A 51 3.79 -0.70 -6.40
CA ALA A 51 4.28 0.42 -7.19
C ALA A 51 3.16 1.36 -7.68
N TRP A 52 1.94 0.85 -7.88
CA TRP A 52 0.82 1.61 -8.43
C TRP A 52 -0.05 2.31 -7.37
N ILE A 53 0.15 2.02 -6.09
CA ILE A 53 -0.62 2.62 -4.99
C ILE A 53 -0.53 4.16 -5.00
N PRO A 54 0.66 4.80 -5.16
CA PRO A 54 0.73 6.25 -5.18
C PRO A 54 -0.02 6.87 -6.36
N LEU A 55 -0.10 6.17 -7.50
CA LEU A 55 -0.88 6.62 -8.65
C LEU A 55 -2.39 6.56 -8.38
N ALA A 56 -2.85 5.48 -7.75
CA ALA A 56 -4.25 5.35 -7.32
C ALA A 56 -4.62 6.46 -6.33
N TRP A 57 -3.78 6.73 -5.33
CA TRP A 57 -3.97 7.84 -4.39
C TRP A 57 -3.98 9.20 -5.09
N HIS A 58 -3.10 9.41 -6.07
CA HIS A 58 -3.07 10.63 -6.87
C HIS A 58 -4.38 10.82 -7.65
N GLY A 59 -4.88 9.76 -8.30
CA GLY A 59 -6.17 9.77 -8.97
C GLY A 59 -7.33 10.09 -8.03
N ALA A 60 -7.37 9.49 -6.84
CA ALA A 60 -8.39 9.76 -5.83
C ALA A 60 -8.40 11.22 -5.35
N ILE A 61 -7.21 11.80 -5.12
CA ILE A 61 -7.07 13.23 -4.75
C ILE A 61 -7.58 14.15 -5.86
N GLU A 62 -7.27 13.85 -7.11
CA GLU A 62 -7.74 14.64 -8.25
C GLU A 62 -9.25 14.55 -8.44
N LEU A 63 -9.79 13.34 -8.33
CA LEU A 63 -11.20 13.07 -8.52
C LEU A 63 -12.06 13.72 -7.44
N ASN A 64 -11.57 13.76 -6.20
CA ASN A 64 -12.22 14.49 -5.11
C ASN A 64 -12.22 16.02 -5.33
N ARG A 65 -11.23 16.56 -6.05
CA ARG A 65 -11.15 18.00 -6.37
C ARG A 65 -12.09 18.39 -7.51
N ARG A 66 -12.11 17.62 -8.59
CA ARG A 66 -13.09 17.77 -9.67
C ARG A 66 -13.42 16.39 -10.23
N PRO A 67 -14.66 15.92 -10.12
CA PRO A 67 -15.04 14.64 -10.69
C PRO A 67 -15.16 14.74 -12.21
N ASP A 68 -14.36 13.97 -12.95
CA ASP A 68 -14.43 13.86 -14.41
C ASP A 68 -14.00 12.45 -14.87
N ALA A 69 -14.30 12.11 -16.14
CA ALA A 69 -13.99 10.81 -16.71
C ALA A 69 -12.47 10.55 -16.80
N ARG A 70 -11.66 11.59 -17.04
CA ARG A 70 -10.21 11.46 -17.18
C ARG A 70 -9.55 11.04 -15.86
N ARG A 71 -9.96 11.62 -14.74
CA ARG A 71 -9.44 11.28 -13.39
C ARG A 71 -9.98 9.94 -12.91
N THR A 72 -11.20 9.61 -13.31
CA THR A 72 -11.78 8.28 -13.10
C THR A 72 -10.91 7.23 -13.79
N ALA A 73 -10.53 7.47 -15.05
CA ALA A 73 -9.62 6.59 -15.79
C ALA A 73 -8.22 6.53 -15.15
N LEU A 74 -7.69 7.64 -14.62
CA LEU A 74 -6.40 7.65 -13.91
C LEU A 74 -6.43 6.77 -12.66
N LEU A 75 -7.48 6.93 -11.83
CA LEU A 75 -7.69 6.10 -10.64
C LEU A 75 -7.89 4.63 -11.02
N ALA A 76 -8.73 4.37 -12.03
CA ALA A 76 -8.97 3.01 -12.53
C ALA A 76 -7.69 2.36 -13.04
N ALA A 77 -6.83 3.08 -13.76
CA ALA A 77 -5.55 2.56 -14.24
C ALA A 77 -4.61 2.20 -13.07
N GLY A 78 -4.50 3.07 -12.06
CA GLY A 78 -3.70 2.77 -10.87
C GLY A 78 -4.18 1.54 -10.11
N LEU A 79 -5.50 1.39 -9.93
CA LEU A 79 -6.09 0.22 -9.27
C LEU A 79 -5.98 -1.05 -10.14
N ALA A 80 -6.25 -0.94 -11.45
CA ALA A 80 -6.22 -2.06 -12.39
C ALA A 80 -4.83 -2.73 -12.42
N MET A 81 -3.77 -1.92 -12.40
CA MET A 81 -2.40 -2.42 -12.44
C MET A 81 -1.98 -3.22 -11.18
N SER A 82 -2.79 -3.20 -10.12
CA SER A 82 -2.57 -4.08 -8.96
C SER A 82 -3.03 -5.52 -9.18
N PHE A 83 -3.90 -5.81 -10.17
CA PHE A 83 -4.40 -7.16 -10.45
C PHE A 83 -3.41 -8.04 -11.21
N PRO A 84 -2.77 -7.60 -12.33
CA PRO A 84 -1.80 -8.42 -13.07
C PRO A 84 -0.59 -8.82 -12.22
N ALA A 85 -0.36 -8.14 -11.10
CA ALA A 85 0.68 -8.47 -10.16
C ALA A 85 0.44 -9.82 -9.44
N GLY A 86 -0.79 -10.35 -9.45
CA GLY A 86 -1.11 -11.69 -8.93
C GLY A 86 -0.96 -11.85 -7.41
N PHE A 87 -0.85 -10.74 -6.68
CA PHE A 87 -0.66 -10.75 -5.23
C PHE A 87 -1.85 -10.11 -4.50
N THR A 88 -2.84 -10.95 -4.18
CA THR A 88 -4.16 -10.53 -3.67
C THR A 88 -4.09 -9.59 -2.47
N ALA A 89 -3.15 -9.80 -1.54
CA ALA A 89 -3.02 -8.94 -0.36
C ALA A 89 -2.70 -7.48 -0.73
N ILE A 90 -1.88 -7.26 -1.77
CA ILE A 90 -1.53 -5.91 -2.23
C ILE A 90 -2.63 -5.28 -3.07
N THR A 91 -3.36 -6.08 -3.84
CA THR A 91 -4.59 -5.63 -4.52
C THR A 91 -5.61 -5.14 -3.48
N ILE A 92 -5.89 -5.94 -2.44
CA ILE A 92 -6.79 -5.54 -1.33
C ILE A 92 -6.29 -4.26 -0.67
N LEU A 93 -5.00 -4.18 -0.36
CA LEU A 93 -4.39 -2.98 0.24
C LEU A 93 -4.56 -1.74 -0.67
N ALA A 94 -4.33 -1.86 -1.98
CA ALA A 94 -4.46 -0.76 -2.92
C ALA A 94 -5.91 -0.21 -2.94
N PHE A 95 -6.91 -1.10 -3.00
CA PHE A 95 -8.31 -0.71 -2.97
C PHE A 95 -8.73 -0.14 -1.60
N ALA A 96 -8.42 -0.84 -0.50
CA ALA A 96 -8.80 -0.43 0.86
C ALA A 96 -8.15 0.90 1.26
N SER A 97 -6.84 1.07 1.00
CA SER A 97 -6.13 2.32 1.29
C SER A 97 -6.68 3.49 0.49
N THR A 98 -6.97 3.27 -0.80
CA THR A 98 -7.52 4.32 -1.68
C THR A 98 -8.96 4.68 -1.29
N ALA A 99 -9.78 3.69 -0.93
CA ALA A 99 -11.14 3.92 -0.44
C ALA A 99 -11.14 4.70 0.88
N LEU A 100 -10.26 4.34 1.82
CA LEU A 100 -10.12 5.07 3.08
C LEU A 100 -9.60 6.49 2.82
N LEU A 101 -8.59 6.69 1.97
CA LEU A 101 -8.11 8.03 1.60
C LEU A 101 -9.26 8.88 1.03
N ALA A 102 -10.01 8.32 0.09
CA ALA A 102 -11.15 8.99 -0.52
C ALA A 102 -12.23 9.36 0.50
N LEU A 103 -12.57 8.45 1.42
CA LEU A 103 -13.51 8.69 2.50
C LEU A 103 -13.05 9.87 3.38
N LEU A 104 -11.79 9.86 3.80
CA LEU A 104 -11.22 10.93 4.63
C LEU A 104 -11.22 12.28 3.89
N LEU A 105 -10.94 12.30 2.58
CA LEU A 105 -10.99 13.50 1.76
C LEU A 105 -12.42 14.04 1.59
N TRP A 106 -13.41 13.14 1.44
CA TRP A 106 -14.82 13.50 1.37
C TRP A 106 -15.33 14.07 2.70
N MET A 107 -15.00 13.44 3.83
CA MET A 107 -15.39 13.90 5.18
C MET A 107 -14.90 15.32 5.49
N ARG A 108 -13.77 15.75 4.91
CA ARG A 108 -13.24 17.11 5.14
C ARG A 108 -13.97 18.19 4.37
N ARG A 109 -14.60 17.85 3.25
CA ARG A 109 -15.43 18.77 2.45
C ARG A 109 -16.60 17.99 1.85
N PRO A 110 -17.65 17.73 2.65
CA PRO A 110 -18.85 17.05 2.18
C PRO A 110 -19.72 18.01 1.36
N SER A 111 -19.16 18.66 0.33
CA SER A 111 -19.92 19.62 -0.49
C SER A 111 -20.57 18.98 -1.72
N HIS A 112 -20.20 17.74 -2.06
CA HIS A 112 -20.73 17.03 -3.23
C HIS A 112 -20.96 15.54 -2.92
N PHE A 113 -22.11 15.00 -3.30
CA PHE A 113 -22.42 13.55 -3.21
C PHE A 113 -21.79 12.74 -4.35
N ARG A 114 -21.21 13.41 -5.35
CA ARG A 114 -20.67 12.80 -6.57
C ARG A 114 -19.34 12.03 -6.39
N PRO A 115 -18.36 12.47 -5.56
CA PRO A 115 -17.07 11.79 -5.42
C PRO A 115 -17.15 10.27 -5.15
N PRO A 116 -17.96 9.76 -4.20
CA PRO A 116 -18.04 8.32 -3.95
C PRO A 116 -18.53 7.53 -5.18
N LEU A 117 -19.46 8.08 -5.97
CA LEU A 117 -19.94 7.43 -7.19
C LEU A 117 -18.83 7.30 -8.24
N PHE A 118 -18.00 8.33 -8.41
CA PHE A 118 -16.88 8.27 -9.35
C PHE A 118 -15.74 7.35 -8.87
N ILE A 119 -15.54 7.23 -7.56
CA ILE A 119 -14.59 6.27 -7.00
C ILE A 119 -15.09 4.84 -7.21
N ALA A 120 -16.39 4.60 -6.96
CA ALA A 120 -17.02 3.32 -7.24
C ALA A 120 -16.96 2.97 -8.73
N SER A 121 -17.19 3.95 -9.62
CA SER A 121 -17.08 3.71 -11.07
C SER A 121 -15.63 3.46 -11.51
N ALA A 122 -14.64 4.12 -10.92
CA ALA A 122 -13.23 3.83 -11.17
C ALA A 122 -12.83 2.42 -10.70
N ALA A 123 -13.31 2.01 -9.52
CA ALA A 123 -13.08 0.67 -9.00
C ALA A 123 -13.74 -0.40 -9.89
N ALA A 124 -14.99 -0.18 -10.30
CA ALA A 124 -15.70 -1.06 -11.23
C ALA A 124 -14.99 -1.14 -12.60
N LEU A 125 -14.52 0.00 -13.12
CA LEU A 125 -13.75 0.06 -14.36
C LEU A 125 -12.43 -0.71 -14.22
N ALA A 126 -11.72 -0.59 -13.09
CA ALA A 126 -10.50 -1.34 -12.85
C ALA A 126 -10.74 -2.86 -12.87
N VAL A 127 -11.81 -3.33 -12.22
CA VAL A 127 -12.22 -4.75 -12.23
C VAL A 127 -12.59 -5.18 -13.65
N ALA A 128 -13.36 -4.37 -14.38
CA ALA A 128 -13.79 -4.67 -15.75
C ALA A 128 -12.59 -4.77 -16.71
N LEU A 129 -11.61 -3.85 -16.61
CA LEU A 129 -10.37 -3.90 -17.40
C LEU A 129 -9.56 -5.16 -17.12
N CYS A 130 -9.66 -5.71 -15.92
CA CYS A 130 -9.00 -6.94 -15.51
C CYS A 130 -9.88 -8.18 -15.60
N ALA A 131 -11.10 -8.10 -16.13
CA ALA A 131 -12.03 -9.22 -16.19
C ALA A 131 -11.46 -10.41 -16.97
N VAL A 132 -10.71 -10.13 -18.05
CA VAL A 132 -10.08 -11.15 -18.91
C VAL A 132 -9.13 -12.07 -18.13
N GLN A 133 -8.45 -11.57 -17.09
CA GLN A 133 -7.62 -12.40 -16.21
C GLN A 133 -8.34 -12.87 -14.95
N LEU A 134 -9.27 -12.06 -14.41
CA LEU A 134 -9.97 -12.36 -13.17
C LEU A 134 -10.95 -13.52 -13.33
N LEU A 135 -11.69 -13.57 -14.44
CA LEU A 135 -12.68 -14.62 -14.68
C LEU A 135 -12.03 -16.02 -14.71
N PRO A 136 -10.97 -16.27 -15.51
CA PRO A 136 -10.26 -17.55 -15.47
C PRO A 136 -9.64 -17.84 -14.09
N THR A 137 -9.11 -16.81 -13.42
CA THR A 137 -8.51 -16.97 -12.09
C THR A 137 -9.54 -17.44 -11.07
N LEU A 138 -10.75 -16.89 -11.10
CA LEU A 138 -11.85 -17.26 -10.21
C LEU A 138 -12.33 -18.69 -10.49
N GLU A 139 -12.48 -19.06 -11.76
CA GLU A 139 -12.87 -20.41 -12.18
C GLU A 139 -11.84 -21.45 -11.72
N LEU A 140 -10.56 -21.22 -12.02
CA LEU A 140 -9.47 -22.12 -11.62
C LEU A 140 -9.29 -22.18 -10.11
N SER A 141 -9.47 -21.05 -9.40
CA SER A 141 -9.37 -21.04 -7.93
C SER A 141 -10.47 -21.87 -7.28
N ALA A 142 -11.70 -21.83 -7.82
CA ALA A 142 -12.82 -22.64 -7.34
C ALA A 142 -12.60 -24.15 -7.55
N LEU A 143 -11.89 -24.51 -8.64
CA LEU A 143 -11.54 -25.89 -8.95
C LEU A 143 -10.23 -26.36 -8.27
N SER A 144 -9.51 -25.47 -7.63
CA SER A 144 -8.21 -25.76 -6.99
C SER A 144 -8.34 -26.00 -5.49
N THR A 145 -7.54 -26.92 -4.96
CA THR A 145 -7.31 -27.04 -3.51
C THR A 145 -6.68 -25.78 -2.91
N ALA A 146 -6.12 -24.89 -3.74
CA ALA A 146 -5.59 -23.59 -3.36
C ALA A 146 -6.62 -22.69 -2.63
N TYR A 147 -7.92 -22.80 -2.94
CA TYR A 147 -8.95 -22.06 -2.22
C TYR A 147 -8.94 -22.37 -0.71
N LYS A 148 -8.57 -23.61 -0.34
CA LYS A 148 -8.47 -24.04 1.06
C LYS A 148 -7.29 -23.40 1.81
N ARG A 149 -6.33 -22.75 1.14
CA ARG A 149 -5.21 -22.05 1.84
C ARG A 149 -5.70 -20.96 2.79
N GLY A 150 -6.80 -20.28 2.47
CA GLY A 150 -7.40 -19.28 3.37
C GLY A 150 -8.00 -19.90 4.63
N THR A 151 -8.42 -21.17 4.58
CA THR A 151 -8.98 -21.92 5.71
C THR A 151 -7.95 -22.73 6.50
N PHE A 152 -6.76 -22.99 5.94
CA PHE A 152 -5.67 -23.73 6.60
C PHE A 152 -4.75 -22.85 7.46
N SER A 153 -4.93 -21.52 7.42
CA SER A 153 -4.21 -20.60 8.31
C SER A 153 -4.91 -20.57 9.68
N GLU A 154 -4.71 -21.61 10.50
CA GLU A 154 -5.16 -21.61 11.91
C GLU A 154 -4.45 -20.53 12.73
N GLU A 155 -3.26 -20.13 12.30
CA GLU A 155 -2.51 -19.00 12.80
C GLU A 155 -2.77 -17.81 11.87
N GLY A 156 -3.31 -16.71 12.40
CA GLY A 156 -3.68 -15.55 11.59
C GLY A 156 -2.52 -14.93 10.79
N GLY A 157 -2.85 -14.18 9.75
CA GLY A 157 -1.86 -13.39 8.99
C GLY A 157 -1.54 -12.06 9.66
N GLY A 158 -0.30 -11.58 9.52
CA GLY A 158 0.10 -10.22 9.90
C GLY A 158 1.53 -10.13 10.46
N ILE A 159 1.94 -8.91 10.79
CA ILE A 159 3.26 -8.59 11.31
C ILE A 159 3.21 -8.59 12.84
N PRO A 160 4.11 -9.32 13.52
CA PRO A 160 4.12 -9.33 14.97
C PRO A 160 4.75 -8.03 15.49
N TRP A 161 4.49 -7.66 16.75
CA TRP A 161 4.89 -6.37 17.31
C TRP A 161 6.41 -6.12 17.26
N GLN A 162 7.21 -7.19 17.23
CA GLN A 162 8.66 -7.17 17.03
C GLN A 162 9.05 -6.51 15.70
N GLY A 163 8.23 -6.65 14.65
CA GLY A 163 8.44 -5.98 13.37
C GLY A 163 8.36 -4.45 13.47
N LEU A 164 7.61 -3.90 14.42
CA LEU A 164 7.60 -2.44 14.64
C LEU A 164 8.92 -1.96 15.27
N VAL A 165 9.54 -2.78 16.12
CA VAL A 165 10.81 -2.45 16.74
C VAL A 165 11.95 -2.42 15.71
N SER A 166 11.88 -3.23 14.64
CA SER A 166 12.86 -3.19 13.56
C SER A 166 12.80 -1.91 12.72
N MET A 167 11.70 -1.13 12.78
CA MET A 167 11.62 0.19 12.16
C MET A 167 12.61 1.18 12.79
N LEU A 168 13.00 0.97 14.05
CA LEU A 168 13.97 1.78 14.78
C LEU A 168 15.34 1.10 14.84
N LEU A 169 15.34 -0.21 15.09
CA LEU A 169 16.55 -1.01 15.32
C LEU A 169 16.53 -2.26 14.43
N PRO A 170 16.86 -2.13 13.13
CA PRO A 170 16.75 -3.23 12.17
C PRO A 170 17.58 -4.47 12.54
N GLY A 171 18.73 -4.28 13.21
CA GLY A 171 19.61 -5.38 13.63
C GLY A 171 19.18 -6.11 14.92
N ARG A 172 18.19 -5.61 15.68
CA ARG A 172 17.88 -6.14 17.03
C ARG A 172 17.48 -7.62 17.03
N TYR A 173 16.80 -8.07 15.98
CA TYR A 173 16.32 -9.45 15.87
C TYR A 173 17.20 -10.33 14.97
N GLY A 174 18.43 -9.88 14.66
CA GLY A 174 19.31 -10.59 13.75
C GLY A 174 18.80 -10.66 12.32
N VAL A 175 17.86 -9.78 11.93
CA VAL A 175 17.24 -9.77 10.58
C VAL A 175 18.27 -9.49 9.48
N LEU A 176 19.40 -8.87 9.84
CA LEU A 176 20.53 -8.58 8.96
C LEU A 176 21.60 -9.70 8.95
N ASP A 177 21.59 -10.59 9.94
CA ASP A 177 22.75 -11.43 10.29
C ASP A 177 22.56 -12.93 10.01
N SER A 178 21.36 -13.43 9.66
CA SER A 178 21.18 -14.89 9.53
C SER A 178 20.19 -15.38 8.46
N ILE A 179 20.59 -16.50 7.84
CA ILE A 179 19.74 -17.38 7.01
C ILE A 179 18.76 -18.17 7.89
N GLU A 180 19.08 -18.34 9.19
CA GLU A 180 18.23 -19.03 10.16
C GLU A 180 17.40 -18.06 11.03
N PRO A 181 16.09 -18.32 11.20
CA PRO A 181 15.20 -17.47 11.99
C PRO A 181 15.44 -17.64 13.49
N LYS A 182 16.11 -16.66 14.13
CA LYS A 182 16.38 -16.66 15.59
C LYS A 182 15.13 -16.56 16.48
N PHE A 183 13.99 -16.17 15.91
CA PHE A 183 12.79 -15.78 16.67
C PHE A 183 11.53 -16.59 16.35
N GLY A 184 11.65 -17.71 15.63
CA GLY A 184 10.46 -18.50 15.27
C GLY A 184 9.46 -17.72 14.40
N VAL A 185 9.92 -16.65 13.74
CA VAL A 185 9.15 -15.78 12.85
C VAL A 185 9.95 -15.61 11.56
N ASN A 186 9.29 -15.66 10.42
CA ASN A 186 9.95 -15.47 9.14
C ASN A 186 10.55 -14.04 9.06
N PRO A 187 11.86 -13.89 8.80
CA PRO A 187 12.56 -12.61 8.83
C PRO A 187 12.01 -11.61 7.79
N SER A 188 11.37 -12.08 6.73
CA SER A 188 10.74 -11.24 5.70
C SER A 188 9.58 -10.39 6.24
N PHE A 189 8.98 -10.77 7.37
CA PHE A 189 7.95 -9.96 8.05
C PHE A 189 8.53 -9.02 9.11
N LEU A 190 9.81 -9.16 9.44
CA LEU A 190 10.49 -8.35 10.45
C LEU A 190 11.27 -7.19 9.84
N TYR A 191 11.19 -6.94 8.53
CA TYR A 191 11.96 -5.89 7.86
C TYR A 191 11.08 -4.68 7.44
N LEU A 192 10.69 -3.87 8.43
CA LEU A 192 9.88 -2.66 8.22
C LEU A 192 10.70 -1.35 8.21
N TYR A 193 12.03 -1.46 8.20
CA TYR A 193 12.92 -0.30 8.26
C TYR A 193 12.85 0.55 6.98
N ALA A 194 12.45 1.82 7.12
CA ALA A 194 12.38 2.78 6.01
C ALA A 194 13.43 3.91 6.10
N GLY A 195 14.39 3.78 7.02
CA GLY A 195 15.34 4.84 7.35
C GLY A 195 14.87 5.71 8.51
N LEU A 196 15.74 5.96 9.50
CA LEU A 196 15.40 6.79 10.66
C LEU A 196 15.03 8.22 10.25
N ALA A 197 15.72 8.79 9.27
CA ALA A 197 15.39 10.10 8.71
C ALA A 197 13.97 10.14 8.12
N THR A 198 13.58 9.11 7.37
CA THR A 198 12.24 8.97 6.81
C THR A 198 11.19 8.89 7.92
N LEU A 199 11.44 8.11 8.97
CA LEU A 199 10.53 7.96 10.10
C LEU A 199 10.33 9.29 10.84
N VAL A 200 11.43 9.99 11.16
CA VAL A 200 11.39 11.31 11.82
C VAL A 200 10.65 12.32 10.96
N LEU A 201 10.94 12.37 9.66
CA LEU A 201 10.28 13.28 8.73
C LEU A 201 8.81 12.95 8.51
N ALA A 202 8.43 11.67 8.54
CA ALA A 202 7.02 11.26 8.48
C ALA A 202 6.25 11.71 9.71
N LEU A 203 6.81 11.51 10.92
CA LEU A 203 6.22 11.99 12.18
C LEU A 203 6.11 13.52 12.20
N ALA A 204 7.19 14.22 11.85
CA ALA A 204 7.20 15.66 11.69
C ALA A 204 6.15 16.14 10.68
N GLY A 205 6.01 15.45 9.55
CA GLY A 205 5.00 15.72 8.54
C GLY A 205 3.57 15.58 9.07
N ILE A 206 3.28 14.58 9.89
CA ILE A 206 1.97 14.43 10.53
C ILE A 206 1.69 15.61 11.48
N VAL A 207 2.67 16.03 12.28
CA VAL A 207 2.50 17.11 13.27
C VAL A 207 2.40 18.49 12.61
N TRP A 208 3.22 18.76 11.60
CA TRP A 208 3.37 20.10 11.02
C TRP A 208 2.55 20.34 9.73
N SER A 209 1.95 19.31 9.12
CA SER A 209 1.11 19.50 7.93
C SER A 209 -0.29 20.02 8.28
N ALA A 210 -0.46 21.35 8.38
CA ALA A 210 -1.76 21.96 8.69
C ALA A 210 -2.92 21.42 7.79
N GLY A 211 -2.64 21.23 6.50
CA GLY A 211 -3.61 20.77 5.52
C GLY A 211 -3.82 19.26 5.45
N TRP A 212 -2.89 18.42 5.93
CA TRP A 212 -2.92 16.96 5.72
C TRP A 212 -2.81 16.13 7.00
N ARG A 213 -2.50 16.75 8.15
CA ARG A 213 -2.24 16.09 9.45
C ARG A 213 -3.21 14.97 9.78
N TRP A 214 -4.51 15.25 9.70
CA TRP A 214 -5.55 14.31 10.11
C TRP A 214 -5.66 13.14 9.14
N VAL A 215 -5.57 13.41 7.83
CA VAL A 215 -5.60 12.35 6.81
C VAL A 215 -4.38 11.43 6.97
N LEU A 216 -3.19 12.01 7.13
CA LEU A 216 -1.96 11.24 7.31
C LEU A 216 -1.98 10.44 8.62
N ALA A 217 -2.42 11.04 9.73
CA ALA A 217 -2.52 10.35 11.03
C ALA A 217 -3.48 9.17 10.98
N VAL A 218 -4.69 9.35 10.42
CA VAL A 218 -5.67 8.27 10.32
C VAL A 218 -5.21 7.19 9.34
N MET A 219 -4.64 7.58 8.19
CA MET A 219 -4.03 6.64 7.25
C MET A 219 -2.95 5.80 7.93
N THR A 220 -1.96 6.43 8.56
CA THR A 220 -0.86 5.72 9.21
C THR A 220 -1.37 4.83 10.35
N GLY A 221 -2.22 5.35 11.24
CA GLY A 221 -2.77 4.58 12.35
C GLY A 221 -3.59 3.37 11.90
N PHE A 222 -4.46 3.54 10.91
CA PHE A 222 -5.27 2.47 10.37
C PHE A 222 -4.42 1.37 9.71
N HIS A 223 -3.44 1.74 8.88
CA HIS A 223 -2.60 0.73 8.23
C HIS A 223 -1.63 0.05 9.20
N LEU A 224 -1.11 0.78 10.20
CA LEU A 224 -0.35 0.19 11.30
C LEU A 224 -1.18 -0.88 12.01
N LEU A 225 -2.42 -0.56 12.37
CA LEU A 225 -3.32 -1.51 13.02
C LEU A 225 -3.72 -2.69 12.11
N TRP A 226 -4.03 -2.43 10.85
CA TRP A 226 -4.40 -3.46 9.88
C TRP A 226 -3.27 -4.48 9.69
N MET A 227 -2.01 -4.01 9.60
CA MET A 227 -0.90 -4.93 9.33
C MET A 227 -0.52 -5.79 10.53
N MET A 228 -0.96 -5.46 11.75
CA MET A 228 -0.65 -6.26 12.93
C MET A 228 -1.35 -7.60 12.90
N GLY A 229 -0.63 -8.67 13.23
CA GLY A 229 -1.20 -10.00 13.40
C GLY A 229 -0.22 -10.97 14.02
N ALA A 230 -0.75 -12.09 14.50
CA ALA A 230 0.06 -13.13 15.14
C ALA A 230 0.54 -14.14 14.10
N THR A 231 1.73 -13.94 13.54
CA THR A 231 2.45 -14.97 12.77
C THR A 231 3.40 -15.71 13.69
N ARG A 232 3.18 -17.00 13.89
CA ARG A 232 4.17 -17.93 14.45
C ARG A 232 4.62 -18.86 13.32
N LEU A 233 5.84 -19.38 13.40
CA LEU A 233 6.23 -20.50 12.55
C LEU A 233 5.59 -21.76 13.14
N PRO A 234 5.03 -22.67 12.31
CA PRO A 234 4.61 -23.98 12.80
C PRO A 234 5.83 -24.67 13.42
N GLY A 235 5.66 -25.12 14.67
CA GLY A 235 6.69 -25.80 15.46
C GLY A 235 6.98 -27.21 15.00
#